data_AF-A0A1G1GJU9-F1
#
_entry.id   AF-A0A1G1GJU9-F1
#
_cell.length_a   1.000
_cell.length_b   1.000
_cell.length_c   1.000
_cell.angle_alpha   90.00
_cell.angle_beta   90.00
_cell.angle_gamma   90.00
#
_symmetry.space_group_name_H-M   'P 1'
#
loop_
_entity.id
_entity.type
_entity.pdbx_description
1 polymer ?
#
loop_
_entity_poly.entity_id
_entity_poly.type
_entity_poly.pdbx_seq_one_letter_code
_entity_poly.pdbx_strand_id
1 'polypeptide(L)' 'MEKSIMEMKVTEDEEIKVTEKGGIFIVPAELEEGFVLVPASNGKMSLVFWEERCLNMFLESYRLMPKIIHQ' A
#
# COMPACT_ATOMS: atom_id res chain seq x y z
N MET A 1 12.56 36.71 5.17
CA MET A 1 12.14 36.72 3.76
C MET A 1 13.01 35.71 3.06
N GLU A 2 12.39 34.60 2.61
CA GLU A 2 12.88 33.66 1.59
C GLU A 2 14.18 32.87 1.89
N LYS A 3 14.26 31.54 1.79
CA LYS A 3 13.48 30.57 1.01
C LYS A 3 13.46 29.23 1.74
N SER A 4 12.26 28.70 1.93
CA SER A 4 12.03 27.27 2.15
C SER A 4 12.38 26.57 0.84
N ILE A 5 13.42 25.74 0.86
CA ILE A 5 13.63 24.72 -0.16
C ILE A 5 13.35 23.42 0.57
N MET A 6 12.08 23.00 0.55
CA MET A 6 11.72 21.64 0.85
C MET A 6 12.46 20.76 -0.16
N GLU A 7 13.45 20.02 0.31
CA GLU A 7 14.05 18.93 -0.44
C GLU A 7 12.92 17.99 -0.85
N MET A 8 12.56 18.03 -2.13
CA MET A 8 11.81 16.94 -2.76
C MET A 8 12.74 15.73 -2.76
N LYS A 9 12.70 14.95 -1.66
CA LYS A 9 13.14 13.56 -1.70
C LYS A 9 12.33 12.91 -2.81
N VAL A 10 13.02 12.47 -3.85
CA VAL A 10 12.51 11.45 -4.76
C VAL A 10 12.24 10.25 -3.87
N THR A 11 11.00 10.09 -3.40
CA THR A 11 10.60 8.95 -2.59
C THR A 11 10.53 7.78 -3.55
N GLU A 12 11.51 6.89 -3.48
CA GLU A 12 11.41 5.56 -4.06
C GLU A 12 10.06 4.96 -3.64
N ASP A 13 9.30 4.40 -4.57
CA ASP A 13 8.04 3.75 -4.24
C ASP A 13 8.33 2.66 -3.18
N GLU A 14 7.59 2.67 -2.07
CA GLU A 14 7.82 1.70 -1.00
C GLU A 14 7.18 0.36 -1.39
N GLU A 15 7.96 -0.74 -1.35
CA GLU A 15 7.43 -2.09 -1.59
C GLU A 15 6.53 -2.54 -0.42
N ILE A 16 5.34 -3.08 -0.72
CA ILE A 16 4.48 -3.75 0.26
C ILE A 16 4.28 -5.22 -0.12
N LYS A 17 4.42 -6.13 0.85
CA LYS A 17 4.20 -7.56 0.63
C LYS A 17 2.70 -7.85 0.55
N VAL A 18 2.28 -8.40 -0.58
CA VAL A 18 0.90 -8.83 -0.81
C VAL A 18 0.89 -10.35 -0.93
N THR A 19 0.04 -11.03 -0.17
CA THR A 19 -0.12 -12.48 -0.30
C THR A 19 -1.19 -12.77 -1.35
N GLU A 20 -0.87 -13.55 -2.36
CA GLU A 20 -1.85 -14.11 -3.29
C GLU A 20 -2.13 -15.57 -2.90
N LYS A 21 -3.41 -15.89 -2.71
CA LYS A 21 -3.87 -17.23 -2.38
C LYS A 21 -5.18 -17.54 -3.09
N GLY A 22 -5.14 -18.41 -4.10
CA GLY A 22 -6.33 -18.86 -4.82
C GLY A 22 -7.04 -17.75 -5.62
N GLY A 23 -6.28 -16.83 -6.20
CA GLY A 23 -6.77 -15.67 -6.96
C GLY A 23 -7.18 -14.48 -6.09
N ILE A 24 -6.92 -14.54 -4.77
CA ILE A 24 -7.26 -13.47 -3.83
C ILE A 24 -5.98 -12.82 -3.34
N PHE A 25 -5.91 -11.50 -3.47
CA PHE A 25 -4.79 -10.68 -3.00
C PHE A 25 -5.11 -10.10 -1.62
N ILE A 26 -4.20 -10.32 -0.68
CA ILE A 26 -4.32 -9.95 0.72
C ILE A 26 -3.23 -8.95 1.05
N VAL A 27 -3.63 -7.71 1.35
CA VAL A 27 -2.74 -6.59 1.69
C VAL A 27 -2.81 -6.36 3.20
N PRO A 28 -1.68 -6.31 3.92
CA PRO A 28 -1.70 -5.95 5.33
C PRO A 28 -2.10 -4.48 5.49
N ALA A 29 -2.93 -4.21 6.50
CA ALA A 29 -3.56 -2.91 6.69
C ALA A 29 -3.71 -2.53 8.17
N GLU A 30 -3.84 -1.24 8.44
CA GLU A 30 -4.12 -0.68 9.76
C GLU A 30 -5.27 0.32 9.69
N LEU A 31 -5.95 0.51 10.82
CA LEU A 31 -7.03 1.49 10.95
C LEU A 31 -6.45 2.81 11.42
N GLU A 32 -6.53 3.85 10.59
CA GLU A 32 -6.11 5.20 10.93
C GLU A 32 -7.27 6.03 11.49
N GLU A 33 -6.95 7.25 11.94
CA GLU A 33 -7.94 8.24 12.35
C GLU A 33 -9.01 8.44 11.27
N GLY A 34 -10.27 8.57 11.70
CA GLY A 34 -11.40 8.64 10.78
C GLY A 34 -11.90 7.28 10.29
N PHE A 35 -11.43 6.17 10.89
CA PHE A 35 -11.88 4.80 10.60
C PHE A 35 -11.61 4.35 9.15
N VAL A 36 -10.50 4.83 8.59
CA VAL A 36 -10.05 4.46 7.25
C VAL A 36 -9.02 3.34 7.35
N LEU A 37 -9.18 2.30 6.53
CA LEU A 37 -8.16 1.26 6.38
C LEU A 37 -7.12 1.71 5.37
N VAL A 38 -5.86 1.70 5.78
CA VAL A 38 -4.72 2.04 4.93
C VAL A 38 -3.78 0.85 4.81
N PRO A 39 -3.09 0.68 3.66
CA PRO A 39 -2.09 -0.36 3.51
C PRO A 39 -0.89 -0.07 4.43
N ALA A 40 -0.47 -1.07 5.20
CA ALA A 40 0.63 -0.95 6.15
C ALA A 40 1.38 -2.29 6.26
N SER A 41 2.68 -2.29 6.00
CA SER A 41 3.52 -3.50 6.00
C SER A 41 3.50 -4.29 7.32
N ASN A 42 3.23 -3.61 8.44
CA ASN A 42 3.09 -4.18 9.79
C ASN A 42 1.64 -4.14 10.31
N GLY A 43 0.68 -3.87 9.43
CA GLY A 43 -0.74 -3.80 9.74
C GLY A 43 -1.29 -5.11 10.28
N LYS A 44 -2.22 -5.02 11.22
CA LYS A 44 -2.85 -6.18 11.89
C LYS A 44 -4.16 -6.61 11.26
N MET A 45 -4.66 -5.84 10.29
CA MET A 45 -5.85 -6.12 9.52
C MET A 45 -5.47 -6.48 8.09
N SER A 46 -6.46 -6.84 7.28
CA SER A 46 -6.24 -7.17 5.87
C SER A 46 -7.27 -6.49 4.98
N LEU A 47 -6.78 -5.90 3.90
CA LEU A 47 -7.58 -5.52 2.73
C LEU A 47 -7.51 -6.64 1.71
N VAL A 48 -8.64 -6.95 1.09
CA VAL A 48 -8.78 -8.09 0.19
C VAL A 48 -9.24 -7.62 -1.19
N PHE A 49 -8.55 -8.09 -2.23
CA PHE A 49 -8.87 -7.79 -3.62
C PHE A 49 -8.99 -9.09 -4.41
N TRP A 50 -10.00 -9.17 -5.28
CA TRP A 50 -10.17 -10.28 -6.23
C TRP A 50 -9.58 -9.97 -7.62
N GLU A 51 -9.30 -8.69 -7.88
CA GLU A 51 -8.75 -8.21 -9.15
C GLU A 51 -7.42 -7.48 -8.90
N GLU A 52 -6.36 -7.95 -9.56
CA GLU A 52 -5.02 -7.37 -9.47
C GLU A 52 -5.00 -5.90 -9.91
N ARG A 53 -5.82 -5.53 -10.90
CA ARG A 53 -5.96 -4.14 -11.33
C ARG A 53 -6.47 -3.23 -10.21
N CYS A 54 -7.45 -3.68 -9.43
CA CYS A 54 -7.98 -2.91 -8.30
C CYS A 54 -6.94 -2.78 -7.18
N LEU A 55 -6.21 -3.85 -6.89
CA LEU A 55 -5.06 -3.83 -5.98
C LEU A 55 -4.04 -2.77 -6.40
N ASN A 56 -3.63 -2.79 -7.68
CA ASN A 56 -2.60 -1.89 -8.20
C ASN A 56 -3.03 -0.43 -8.13
N MET A 57 -4.26 -0.10 -8.59
CA MET A 57 -4.79 1.26 -8.49
C MET A 57 -4.89 1.76 -7.04
N PHE A 58 -5.28 0.87 -6.11
CA PHE A 58 -5.34 1.20 -4.70
C PHE A 58 -3.95 1.52 -4.14
N LEU A 59 -2.98 0.63 -4.33
CA LEU A 59 -1.61 0.82 -3.81
C LEU A 59 -0.88 2.00 -4.44
N GLU A 60 -1.11 2.27 -5.73
CA GLU A 60 -0.57 3.45 -6.43
C GLU A 60 -1.02 4.76 -5.77
N SER A 61 -2.27 4.83 -5.27
CA SER A 61 -2.76 6.00 -4.54
C SER A 61 -2.00 6.28 -3.24
N TYR A 62 -1.31 5.27 -2.70
CA TYR A 62 -0.40 5.36 -1.55
C TYR A 62 1.08 5.37 -1.93
N ARG A 63 1.42 5.41 -3.23
CA ARG A 63 2.80 5.28 -3.75
C ARG A 63 3.49 3.99 -3.29
N LEU A 64 2.73 2.91 -3.23
CA LEU A 64 3.22 1.58 -2.87
C LEU A 64 3.28 0.66 -4.08
N MET A 65 4.35 -0.11 -4.18
CA MET A 65 4.48 -1.18 -5.18
C MET A 65 4.20 -2.54 -4.55
N PRO A 66 3.26 -3.34 -5.09
CA PRO A 66 3.02 -4.67 -4.57
C PRO A 66 4.17 -5.61 -4.91
N LYS A 67 4.66 -6.29 -3.88
CA LYS A 67 5.50 -7.48 -3.99
C LYS A 67 4.63 -8.71 -3.72
N ILE A 68 4.11 -9.29 -4.79
CA ILE A 68 3.18 -10.42 -4.72
C ILE A 68 3.93 -11.70 -4.34
N ILE A 69 3.48 -12.34 -3.26
CA ILE A 69 3.97 -13.63 -2.76
C ILE A 69 2.86 -14.66 -2.96
N HIS A 70 3.08 -15.63 -3.83
CA HIS A 70 2.13 -16.71 -4.11
C HIS A 70 2.21 -17.81 -3.05
N GLN A 71 1.05 -18.26 -2.53
CA GLN A 71 0.92 -19.31 -1.52
C GLN A 71 -0.07 -20.40 -1.90
#